data_AF-A0A7J7PQ42-F1
#
_entry.id   AF-A0A7J7PQ42-F1
#
_cell.length_a   1.000
_cell.length_b   1.000
_cell.length_c   1.000
_cell.angle_alpha   90.00
_cell.angle_beta   90.00
_cell.angle_gamma   90.00
#
_symmetry.space_group_name_H-M   'P 1'
#
loop_
_entity.id
_entity.type
_entity.pdbx_description
1 polymer ?
#
loop_
_entity_poly.entity_id
_entity_poly.type
_entity_poly.pdbx_seq_one_letter_code
_entity_poly.pdbx_strand_id
1 'polypeptide(L)'
;MARQYLPLVQLLLLSSTAVLGQEWKLGRATYFGAPFEFSKAFDPYRGKGSFGILKFGSCGFTDVMPNGDTYLPFARDAVAASADTNADFAGSCGRCYAMRCKEGLVQNNDGGPLKQNSLFYLPKVSRTLKDTYGRNWPGNPAEAAGNMYTKCWDSSQEVIVRMTDTCPCTQVLPDGAPGVKKGGEVRTQLACCGGKAGFAHFDLSFWAFEKLAHPLSGRMMLEYRPVDCETGEPLNTFVPGYISKDVIYSNGTKAGWNWFPYFAAYKRYAVPGITPGKTAATCVDLAEDGGLSFHVKQGHLPGYQPFAGVTAIQLTLKSNSKFNTPDKTATPKNKPVDLKVFLHNFETKKFCNSDARTGQYMTKRLSDGWFQFTIPISAFKCDYEGAMLYQLNRIDLQNTKVQHAAFCLGELRLLRA
;
A
#
# COMPACT_ATOMS: atom_id res chain seq x y z
N MET A 1 38.13 -68.06 -17.37
CA MET A 1 37.47 -66.91 -18.02
C MET A 1 36.06 -66.78 -17.46
N ALA A 2 35.84 -65.86 -16.52
CA ALA A 2 34.50 -65.50 -16.07
C ALA A 2 34.56 -64.04 -15.59
N ARG A 3 34.04 -63.11 -16.40
CA ARG A 3 33.89 -61.69 -16.05
C ARG A 3 32.52 -61.51 -15.43
N GLN A 4 32.48 -61.21 -14.13
CA GLN A 4 31.30 -60.72 -13.43
C GLN A 4 31.09 -59.25 -13.79
N TYR A 5 29.92 -58.92 -14.33
CA TYR A 5 29.43 -57.55 -14.51
C TYR A 5 28.67 -57.13 -13.25
N LEU A 6 29.15 -56.09 -12.56
CA LEU A 6 28.36 -55.36 -11.55
C LEU A 6 27.47 -54.33 -12.27
N PRO A 7 26.18 -54.21 -11.93
CA PRO A 7 25.34 -53.12 -12.44
C PRO A 7 25.61 -51.83 -11.66
N LEU A 8 25.85 -50.75 -12.41
CA LEU A 8 25.95 -49.39 -11.90
C LEU A 8 24.54 -48.91 -11.51
N VAL A 9 24.23 -48.85 -10.21
CA VAL A 9 23.00 -48.22 -9.72
C VAL A 9 23.19 -46.71 -9.76
N GLN A 10 22.57 -46.05 -10.73
CA GLN A 10 22.46 -44.59 -10.78
C GLN A 10 21.48 -44.13 -9.70
N LEU A 11 22.03 -43.60 -8.60
CA LEU A 11 21.26 -42.94 -7.55
C LEU A 11 20.81 -41.56 -8.07
N LEU A 12 19.56 -41.47 -8.51
CA LEU A 12 18.89 -40.20 -8.79
C LEU A 12 18.67 -39.46 -7.46
N LEU A 13 19.60 -38.57 -7.11
CA LEU A 13 19.41 -37.56 -6.08
C LEU A 13 18.36 -36.56 -6.59
N LEU A 14 17.09 -36.82 -6.26
CA LEU A 14 16.05 -35.80 -6.28
C LEU A 14 16.42 -34.75 -5.22
N SER A 15 17.15 -33.72 -5.64
CA SER A 15 17.28 -32.47 -4.89
C SER A 15 15.90 -31.83 -4.83
N SER A 16 15.11 -32.24 -3.82
CA SER A 16 13.97 -31.50 -3.36
C SER A 16 14.51 -30.17 -2.82
N THR A 17 14.42 -29.12 -3.63
CA THR A 17 14.45 -27.76 -3.10
C THR A 17 13.23 -27.64 -2.19
N ALA A 18 13.42 -27.95 -0.91
CA ALA A 18 12.49 -27.53 0.11
C ALA A 18 12.35 -26.01 -0.06
N VAL A 19 11.20 -25.57 -0.54
CA VAL A 19 10.79 -24.18 -0.41
C VAL A 19 10.79 -23.95 1.09
N LEU A 20 11.84 -23.29 1.59
CA LEU A 20 11.90 -22.82 2.97
C LEU A 20 10.77 -21.79 3.09
N GLY A 21 9.56 -22.28 3.34
CA GLY A 21 8.40 -21.44 3.60
C GLY A 21 8.75 -20.53 4.74
N GLN A 22 8.71 -19.22 4.49
CA GLN A 22 9.07 -18.23 5.49
C GLN A 22 8.25 -18.45 6.77
N GLU A 23 8.94 -18.37 7.91
CA GLU A 23 8.34 -18.52 9.23
C GLU A 23 7.27 -17.44 9.46
N TRP A 24 6.12 -17.86 10.00
CA TRP A 24 5.07 -16.96 10.42
C TRP A 24 5.55 -16.10 11.60
N LYS A 25 5.40 -14.77 11.49
CA LYS A 25 5.70 -13.85 12.60
C LYS A 25 4.47 -13.55 13.41
N LEU A 26 4.67 -13.37 14.72
CA LEU A 26 3.62 -12.92 15.62
C LEU A 26 3.39 -11.41 15.44
N GLY A 27 2.13 -11.03 15.31
CA GLY A 27 1.68 -9.64 15.27
C GLY A 27 0.35 -9.46 16.00
N ARG A 28 -0.23 -8.28 15.86
CA ARG A 28 -1.54 -7.93 16.39
C ARG A 28 -2.35 -7.18 15.35
N ALA A 29 -3.67 -7.34 15.39
CA ALA A 29 -4.59 -6.55 14.59
C ALA A 29 -5.61 -5.79 15.43
N THR A 30 -5.97 -4.61 14.93
CA THR A 30 -7.28 -3.95 15.10
C THR A 30 -7.99 -3.98 13.74
N TYR A 31 -9.11 -3.27 13.63
CA TYR A 31 -9.67 -2.97 12.32
C TYR A 31 -10.15 -1.53 12.16
N PHE A 32 -10.23 -1.11 10.89
CA PHE A 32 -10.82 0.16 10.44
C PHE A 32 -11.83 -0.03 9.30
N GLY A 33 -12.64 1.00 9.08
CA GLY A 33 -13.94 0.90 8.46
C GLY A 33 -14.93 0.10 9.33
N ALA A 34 -16.19 0.10 8.91
CA ALA A 34 -17.21 -0.84 9.36
C ALA A 34 -18.50 -0.59 8.54
N PRO A 35 -19.42 -1.56 8.46
CA PRO A 35 -20.78 -1.31 7.99
C PRO A 35 -21.45 -0.21 8.83
N PHE A 36 -22.38 0.51 8.21
CA PHE A 36 -23.11 1.61 8.87
C PHE A 36 -23.80 1.15 10.15
N GLU A 37 -24.56 0.04 10.10
CA GLU A 37 -25.28 -0.47 11.28
C GLU A 37 -24.35 -0.88 12.41
N PHE A 38 -23.20 -1.46 12.09
CA PHE A 38 -22.19 -1.78 13.10
C PHE A 38 -21.63 -0.50 13.72
N SER A 39 -21.22 0.48 12.91
CA SER A 39 -20.65 1.75 13.38
C SER A 39 -21.64 2.53 14.26
N LYS A 40 -22.90 2.62 13.82
CA LYS A 40 -23.99 3.33 14.50
C LYS A 40 -24.19 2.85 15.94
N ALA A 41 -23.99 1.56 16.22
CA ALA A 41 -24.12 1.02 17.56
C ALA A 41 -23.03 1.52 18.53
N PHE A 42 -21.86 1.92 18.02
CA PHE A 42 -20.72 2.38 18.84
C PHE A 42 -20.50 3.88 18.80
N ASP A 43 -21.06 4.60 17.83
CA ASP A 43 -20.94 6.06 17.72
C ASP A 43 -21.27 6.82 19.02
N PRO A 44 -22.29 6.45 19.83
CA PRO A 44 -22.56 7.11 21.11
C PRO A 44 -21.44 6.98 22.15
N TYR A 45 -20.58 5.96 22.03
CA TYR A 45 -19.54 5.62 23.01
C TYR A 45 -18.15 6.00 22.54
N ARG A 46 -17.93 5.99 21.22
CA ARG A 46 -16.60 6.20 20.61
C ARG A 46 -16.54 7.44 19.71
N GLY A 47 -17.66 8.13 19.50
CA GLY A 47 -17.79 9.25 18.57
C GLY A 47 -18.14 8.81 17.15
N LYS A 48 -18.76 9.71 16.39
CA LYS A 48 -19.14 9.45 14.98
C LYS A 48 -17.91 9.13 14.14
N GLY A 49 -17.96 8.01 13.42
CA GLY A 49 -16.86 7.58 12.55
C GLY A 49 -15.70 6.92 13.30
N SER A 50 -15.95 6.39 14.50
CA SER A 50 -14.96 5.82 15.42
C SER A 50 -14.14 4.62 14.92
N PHE A 51 -14.49 4.08 13.74
CA PHE A 51 -13.76 3.01 13.06
C PHE A 51 -12.98 3.52 11.85
N GLY A 52 -12.90 4.83 11.59
CA GLY A 52 -12.13 5.37 10.47
C GLY A 52 -12.76 5.13 9.09
N ILE A 53 -12.06 5.56 8.04
CA ILE A 53 -12.57 5.58 6.66
C ILE A 53 -11.65 4.77 5.75
N LEU A 54 -12.19 3.71 5.15
CA LEU A 54 -11.40 2.80 4.31
C LEU A 54 -10.89 3.45 3.01
N LYS A 55 -11.63 4.44 2.48
CA LYS A 55 -11.40 5.00 1.14
C LYS A 55 -10.22 5.97 1.05
N PHE A 56 -9.74 6.51 2.18
CA PHE A 56 -8.70 7.54 2.20
C PHE A 56 -7.49 7.02 2.97
N GLY A 57 -6.56 6.40 2.24
CA GLY A 57 -5.32 5.91 2.81
C GLY A 57 -4.12 6.76 2.45
N SER A 58 -3.12 6.78 3.34
CA SER A 58 -1.82 7.43 3.16
C SER A 58 -0.91 6.76 2.12
N CYS A 59 -1.36 5.73 1.41
CA CYS A 59 -0.72 5.26 0.17
C CYS A 59 -1.37 5.87 -1.09
N GLY A 60 -2.50 6.57 -0.91
CA GLY A 60 -3.17 7.39 -1.91
C GLY A 60 -4.06 6.64 -2.90
N PHE A 61 -4.17 5.31 -2.78
CA PHE A 61 -4.97 4.44 -3.66
C PHE A 61 -6.49 4.69 -3.56
N THR A 62 -6.94 5.80 -4.13
CA THR A 62 -8.33 6.27 -4.10
C THR A 62 -8.76 6.68 -5.49
N ASP A 63 -9.82 6.05 -5.97
CA ASP A 63 -10.52 6.49 -7.17
C ASP A 63 -11.44 7.67 -6.85
N VAL A 64 -11.50 8.64 -7.76
CA VAL A 64 -12.47 9.74 -7.69
C VAL A 64 -13.22 9.81 -9.02
N MET A 65 -14.53 9.60 -8.95
CA MET A 65 -15.43 9.67 -10.09
C MET A 65 -15.73 11.12 -10.48
N PRO A 66 -16.17 11.38 -11.73
CA PRO A 66 -16.52 12.74 -12.16
C PRO A 66 -17.59 13.44 -11.31
N ASN A 67 -18.46 12.69 -10.64
CA ASN A 67 -19.48 13.21 -9.73
C ASN A 67 -18.94 13.50 -8.31
N GLY A 68 -17.64 13.32 -8.07
CA GLY A 68 -16.98 13.52 -6.77
C GLY A 68 -16.96 12.27 -5.88
N ASP A 69 -17.62 11.19 -6.26
CA ASP A 69 -17.65 9.97 -5.44
C ASP A 69 -16.27 9.31 -5.38
N THR A 70 -15.90 8.89 -4.17
CA THR A 70 -14.62 8.22 -3.92
C THR A 70 -14.79 6.72 -3.73
N TYR A 71 -13.84 5.94 -4.23
CA TYR A 71 -13.87 4.47 -4.13
C TYR A 71 -12.49 3.91 -3.80
N LEU A 72 -12.50 2.81 -3.05
CA LEU A 72 -11.33 1.97 -2.86
C LEU A 72 -11.22 1.06 -4.10
N PRO A 73 -10.08 1.06 -4.81
CA PRO A 73 -9.90 0.25 -6.03
C PRO A 73 -9.60 -1.23 -5.74
N PHE A 74 -9.66 -1.64 -4.47
CA PHE A 74 -9.40 -3.00 -4.01
C PHE A 74 -10.61 -3.56 -3.28
N ALA A 75 -10.68 -4.89 -3.21
CA ALA A 75 -11.71 -5.56 -2.43
C ALA A 75 -11.60 -5.14 -0.96
N ARG A 76 -12.75 -4.87 -0.33
CA ARG A 76 -12.81 -4.32 1.03
C ARG A 76 -12.20 -5.27 2.06
N ASP A 77 -12.20 -6.56 1.79
CA ASP A 77 -11.67 -7.64 2.62
C ASP A 77 -10.22 -8.02 2.30
N ALA A 78 -9.53 -7.22 1.48
CA ALA A 78 -8.17 -7.47 1.02
C ALA A 78 -7.23 -6.27 1.24
N VAL A 79 -7.54 -5.42 2.24
CA VAL A 79 -6.74 -4.23 2.54
C VAL A 79 -6.51 -4.05 4.04
N ALA A 80 -5.41 -3.37 4.37
CA ALA A 80 -5.02 -3.06 5.73
C ALA A 80 -4.12 -1.81 5.80
N ALA A 81 -3.87 -1.34 7.01
CA ALA A 81 -2.91 -0.29 7.33
C ALA A 81 -1.74 -0.89 8.13
N SER A 82 -0.51 -0.50 7.79
CA SER A 82 0.67 -0.87 8.58
C SER A 82 0.92 0.15 9.67
N ALA A 83 1.27 -0.29 10.88
CA ALA A 83 1.80 0.61 11.88
C ALA A 83 3.12 1.25 11.44
N ASP A 84 3.30 2.54 11.73
CA ASP A 84 4.52 3.29 11.42
C ASP A 84 5.73 2.88 12.27
N THR A 85 5.49 2.09 13.31
CA THR A 85 6.50 1.50 14.18
C THR A 85 6.89 0.07 13.79
N ASN A 86 6.24 -0.53 12.78
CA ASN A 86 6.63 -1.85 12.28
C ASN A 86 8.06 -1.81 11.72
N ALA A 87 8.86 -2.85 11.98
CA ALA A 87 10.26 -2.90 11.53
C ALA A 87 10.41 -2.83 10.00
N ASP A 88 9.39 -3.24 9.26
CA ASP A 88 9.29 -3.19 7.81
C ASP A 88 8.35 -2.07 7.30
N PHE A 89 8.07 -1.05 8.11
CA PHE A 89 7.20 0.05 7.69
C PHE A 89 7.73 0.82 6.47
N ALA A 90 9.05 0.95 6.35
CA ALA A 90 9.69 1.53 5.18
C ALA A 90 9.29 0.74 3.91
N GLY A 91 8.81 1.44 2.90
CA GLY A 91 8.25 0.86 1.68
C GLY A 91 6.98 0.00 1.89
N SER A 92 6.23 0.19 2.97
CA SER A 92 5.05 -0.64 3.26
C SER A 92 3.92 -0.53 2.22
N CYS A 93 3.76 0.62 1.56
CA CYS A 93 2.65 0.83 0.63
C CYS A 93 2.62 -0.20 -0.50
N GLY A 94 1.44 -0.75 -0.77
CA GLY A 94 1.23 -1.72 -1.84
C GLY A 94 1.81 -3.12 -1.59
N ARG A 95 2.51 -3.37 -0.47
CA ARG A 95 2.92 -4.74 -0.08
C ARG A 95 1.71 -5.58 0.32
N CYS A 96 1.85 -6.89 0.19
CA CYS A 96 0.85 -7.85 0.65
C CYS A 96 1.39 -8.78 1.71
N TYR A 97 0.50 -9.20 2.60
CA TYR A 97 0.80 -10.16 3.65
C TYR A 97 -0.33 -11.18 3.74
N ALA A 98 0.04 -12.45 3.84
CA ALA A 98 -0.86 -13.47 4.33
C ALA A 98 -0.94 -13.33 5.85
N MET A 99 -2.15 -13.38 6.40
CA MET A 99 -2.42 -13.24 7.82
C MET A 99 -3.45 -14.26 8.28
N ARG A 100 -3.23 -14.83 9.46
CA ARG A 100 -4.18 -15.73 10.13
C ARG A 100 -4.33 -15.38 11.59
N CYS A 101 -5.52 -15.65 12.14
CA CYS A 101 -5.78 -15.38 13.56
C CYS A 101 -5.02 -16.37 14.45
N LYS A 102 -4.42 -15.84 15.52
CA LYS A 102 -3.85 -16.64 16.59
C LYS A 102 -4.77 -16.57 17.79
N GLU A 103 -5.50 -17.66 18.02
CA GLU A 103 -6.44 -17.74 19.13
C GLU A 103 -5.69 -17.61 20.46
N GLY A 104 -6.25 -16.84 21.39
CA GLY A 104 -5.66 -16.71 22.73
C GLY A 104 -5.85 -15.33 23.35
N LEU A 105 -5.06 -15.09 24.39
CA LEU A 105 -4.96 -13.79 25.03
C LEU A 105 -4.38 -12.77 24.06
N VAL A 106 -5.05 -11.63 23.94
CA VAL A 106 -4.49 -10.48 23.23
C VAL A 106 -3.39 -9.88 24.09
N GLN A 107 -2.21 -9.65 23.51
CA GLN A 107 -1.08 -9.07 24.22
C GLN A 107 -1.00 -7.55 24.02
N ASN A 108 -0.59 -6.85 25.08
CA ASN A 108 -0.25 -5.43 25.05
C ASN A 108 1.16 -5.22 24.45
N ASN A 109 1.61 -3.96 24.39
CA ASN A 109 2.88 -3.61 23.76
C ASN A 109 4.11 -4.13 24.54
N ASP A 110 3.93 -4.53 25.80
CA ASP A 110 4.97 -5.08 26.66
C ASP A 110 4.93 -6.62 26.74
N GLY A 111 4.01 -7.28 26.01
CA GLY A 111 3.89 -8.74 25.95
C GLY A 111 2.97 -9.35 27.02
N GLY A 112 2.47 -8.55 27.96
CA GLY A 112 1.50 -8.98 28.95
C GLY A 112 0.07 -9.03 28.40
N PRO A 113 -0.87 -9.69 29.10
CA PRO A 113 -2.28 -9.72 28.70
C PRO A 113 -2.88 -8.31 28.61
N LEU A 114 -3.57 -8.03 27.52
CA LEU A 114 -4.31 -6.78 27.33
C LEU A 114 -5.57 -6.79 28.19
N LYS A 115 -5.72 -5.76 29.01
CA LYS A 115 -6.88 -5.59 29.90
C LYS A 115 -8.09 -5.06 29.14
N GLN A 116 -9.27 -5.47 29.58
CA GLN A 116 -10.53 -4.92 29.10
C GLN A 116 -10.65 -3.45 29.52
N ASN A 117 -10.89 -2.57 28.57
CA ASN A 117 -11.32 -1.19 28.84
C ASN A 117 -12.55 -0.85 28.00
N SER A 118 -13.33 0.15 28.43
CA SER A 118 -14.58 0.54 27.75
C SER A 118 -14.37 0.97 26.30
N LEU A 119 -13.19 1.50 25.98
CA LEU A 119 -12.90 1.97 24.63
C LEU A 119 -12.71 0.80 23.66
N PHE A 120 -11.88 -0.20 23.99
CA PHE A 120 -11.48 -1.26 23.05
C PHE A 120 -12.21 -2.60 23.27
N TYR A 121 -12.85 -2.80 24.42
CA TYR A 121 -13.66 -3.99 24.67
C TYR A 121 -15.11 -3.76 24.28
N LEU A 122 -15.36 -3.87 22.98
CA LEU A 122 -16.66 -3.66 22.33
C LEU A 122 -17.84 -4.47 22.92
N PRO A 123 -17.65 -5.68 23.49
CA PRO A 123 -18.74 -6.44 24.11
C PRO A 123 -19.35 -5.77 25.36
N LYS A 124 -18.74 -4.71 25.90
CA LYS A 124 -19.35 -3.84 26.92
C LYS A 124 -20.52 -3.02 26.38
N VAL A 125 -20.54 -2.73 25.08
CA VAL A 125 -21.62 -1.97 24.43
C VAL A 125 -22.69 -2.91 23.89
N SER A 126 -22.29 -3.96 23.17
CA SER A 126 -23.23 -4.96 22.67
C SER A 126 -22.58 -6.33 22.52
N ARG A 127 -23.34 -7.38 22.87
CA ARG A 127 -23.00 -8.79 22.66
C ARG A 127 -23.85 -9.47 21.59
N THR A 128 -24.86 -8.78 21.07
CA THR A 128 -25.87 -9.34 20.15
C THR A 128 -25.67 -8.87 18.71
N LEU A 129 -24.78 -7.90 18.49
CA LEU A 129 -24.40 -7.48 17.13
C LEU A 129 -23.75 -8.65 16.40
N LYS A 130 -24.31 -8.95 15.24
CA LYS A 130 -23.76 -9.92 14.30
C LYS A 130 -22.76 -9.25 13.37
N ASP A 131 -21.83 -10.03 12.86
CA ASP A 131 -20.99 -9.61 11.74
C ASP A 131 -21.75 -9.65 10.40
N THR A 132 -21.07 -9.35 9.27
CA THR A 132 -21.75 -9.31 7.96
C THR A 132 -22.12 -10.69 7.42
N TYR A 133 -21.59 -11.75 8.02
CA TYR A 133 -21.96 -13.15 7.74
C TYR A 133 -23.11 -13.64 8.64
N GLY A 134 -23.62 -12.78 9.54
CA GLY A 134 -24.72 -13.13 10.45
C GLY A 134 -24.30 -14.00 11.63
N ARG A 135 -22.98 -14.13 11.89
CA ARG A 135 -22.45 -14.92 13.01
C ARG A 135 -22.59 -14.17 14.33
N ASN A 136 -22.80 -14.91 15.42
CA ASN A 136 -22.92 -14.34 16.76
C ASN A 136 -21.54 -14.18 17.41
N TRP A 137 -21.43 -13.29 18.40
CA TRP A 137 -20.24 -13.16 19.24
C TRP A 137 -19.90 -14.48 19.97
N PRO A 138 -18.70 -15.08 19.76
CA PRO A 138 -18.33 -16.36 20.38
C PRO A 138 -17.89 -16.23 21.86
N GLY A 139 -17.96 -15.03 22.44
CA GLY A 139 -17.57 -14.76 23.83
C GLY A 139 -16.07 -14.51 24.04
N ASN A 140 -15.73 -14.05 25.24
CA ASN A 140 -14.35 -13.87 25.71
C ASN A 140 -14.11 -14.79 26.92
N PRO A 141 -13.43 -15.95 26.75
CA PRO A 141 -13.14 -16.87 27.85
C PRO A 141 -12.34 -16.26 29.00
N ALA A 142 -11.52 -15.23 28.73
CA ALA A 142 -10.72 -14.57 29.75
C ALA A 142 -11.46 -13.37 30.39
N GLU A 143 -12.79 -13.29 30.20
CA GLU A 143 -13.57 -12.13 30.63
C GLU A 143 -13.55 -11.95 32.15
N ALA A 144 -13.71 -13.04 32.90
CA ALA A 144 -13.70 -13.03 34.37
C ALA A 144 -12.35 -12.56 34.95
N ALA A 145 -11.25 -12.76 34.23
CA ALA A 145 -9.91 -12.30 34.62
C ALA A 145 -9.63 -10.84 34.19
N GLY A 146 -10.61 -10.15 33.62
CA GLY A 146 -10.46 -8.78 33.12
C GLY A 146 -9.57 -8.65 31.88
N ASN A 147 -9.28 -9.76 31.19
CA ASN A 147 -8.40 -9.78 30.02
C ASN A 147 -9.20 -9.86 28.72
N MET A 148 -8.57 -9.46 27.60
CA MET A 148 -9.08 -9.69 26.25
C MET A 148 -8.58 -11.06 25.74
N TYR A 149 -9.51 -11.85 25.21
CA TYR A 149 -9.24 -13.08 24.49
C TYR A 149 -9.99 -13.04 23.16
N THR A 150 -9.34 -13.49 22.09
CA THR A 150 -9.96 -13.61 20.78
C THR A 150 -10.07 -15.07 20.39
N LYS A 151 -11.30 -15.51 20.13
CA LYS A 151 -11.56 -16.79 19.46
C LYS A 151 -11.49 -16.59 17.95
N CYS A 152 -10.71 -17.43 17.29
CA CYS A 152 -10.69 -17.45 15.83
C CYS A 152 -11.91 -18.22 15.32
N TRP A 153 -12.34 -17.93 14.10
CA TRP A 153 -13.30 -18.81 13.42
C TRP A 153 -12.65 -20.12 13.01
N ASP A 154 -11.44 -20.02 12.48
CA ASP A 154 -10.55 -21.11 12.10
C ASP A 154 -9.12 -20.57 12.19
N SER A 155 -8.24 -21.22 12.98
CA SER A 155 -6.85 -20.81 13.14
C SER A 155 -6.00 -21.04 11.88
N SER A 156 -6.47 -21.85 10.94
CA SER A 156 -5.82 -22.10 9.65
C SER A 156 -6.29 -21.16 8.54
N GLN A 157 -7.39 -20.43 8.75
CA GLN A 157 -7.93 -19.52 7.75
C GLN A 157 -6.99 -18.32 7.54
N GLU A 158 -6.60 -18.10 6.30
CA GLU A 158 -5.76 -16.99 5.87
C GLU A 158 -6.57 -15.91 5.14
N VAL A 159 -6.15 -14.67 5.31
CA VAL A 159 -6.50 -13.54 4.43
C VAL A 159 -5.23 -12.95 3.85
N ILE A 160 -5.26 -12.58 2.58
CA ILE A 160 -4.19 -11.79 1.96
C ILE A 160 -4.65 -10.35 1.90
N VAL A 161 -3.90 -9.47 2.55
CA VAL A 161 -4.22 -8.04 2.62
C VAL A 161 -3.11 -7.20 2.01
N ARG A 162 -3.51 -6.18 1.25
CA ARG A 162 -2.61 -5.16 0.70
C ARG A 162 -2.55 -3.96 1.64
N MET A 163 -1.35 -3.44 1.88
CA MET A 163 -1.16 -2.21 2.65
C MET A 163 -1.57 -0.99 1.83
N THR A 164 -2.67 -0.34 2.22
CA THR A 164 -3.21 0.84 1.55
C THR A 164 -3.13 2.10 2.41
N ASP A 165 -2.79 1.94 3.69
CA ASP A 165 -2.73 3.04 4.65
C ASP A 165 -1.67 2.82 5.73
N THR A 166 -1.58 3.75 6.67
CA THR A 166 -0.71 3.77 7.82
C THR A 166 -1.55 3.92 9.08
N CYS A 167 -1.21 3.14 10.09
CA CYS A 167 -1.68 3.26 11.46
C CYS A 167 -0.60 4.08 12.19
N PRO A 168 -0.69 5.40 12.31
CA PRO A 168 0.37 6.18 12.94
C PRO A 168 0.29 6.07 14.46
N CYS A 169 1.40 5.81 15.15
CA CYS A 169 1.48 5.87 16.61
C CYS A 169 1.10 7.27 17.12
N THR A 170 1.54 8.32 16.42
CA THR A 170 1.12 9.70 16.67
C THR A 170 0.21 10.17 15.55
N GLN A 171 -1.09 10.24 15.83
CA GLN A 171 -2.09 10.71 14.88
C GLN A 171 -2.26 12.23 15.01
N VAL A 172 -1.96 12.95 13.93
CA VAL A 172 -2.25 14.38 13.82
C VAL A 172 -3.56 14.55 13.05
N LEU A 173 -4.55 15.13 13.70
CA LEU A 173 -5.88 15.36 13.16
C LEU A 173 -6.08 16.86 12.93
N PRO A 174 -6.34 17.30 11.69
CA PRO A 174 -6.51 18.71 11.38
C PRO A 174 -7.82 19.25 11.95
N ASP A 175 -7.90 20.58 12.06
CA ASP A 175 -9.14 21.27 12.40
C ASP A 175 -10.26 20.92 11.40
N GLY A 176 -11.48 20.71 11.90
CA GLY A 176 -12.64 20.31 11.10
C GLY A 176 -12.72 18.82 10.75
N ALA A 177 -11.76 17.99 11.16
CA ALA A 177 -11.89 16.54 11.00
C ALA A 177 -13.04 15.97 11.87
N PRO A 178 -13.73 14.90 11.44
CA PRO A 178 -14.83 14.31 12.20
C PRO A 178 -14.42 13.93 13.63
N GLY A 179 -15.13 14.44 14.64
CA GLY A 179 -14.86 14.13 16.04
C GLY A 179 -13.59 14.77 16.62
N VAL A 180 -13.11 15.87 16.02
CA VAL A 180 -11.89 16.60 16.42
C VAL A 180 -12.27 17.99 16.93
N LYS A 181 -11.59 18.44 18.00
CA LYS A 181 -11.83 19.76 18.59
C LYS A 181 -11.36 20.88 17.66
N LYS A 182 -11.96 22.06 17.79
CA LYS A 182 -11.50 23.26 17.07
C LYS A 182 -10.01 23.50 17.35
N GLY A 183 -9.24 23.72 16.29
CA GLY A 183 -7.78 23.86 16.35
C GLY A 183 -7.00 22.56 16.10
N GLY A 184 -7.69 21.45 15.81
CA GLY A 184 -7.06 20.16 15.57
C GLY A 184 -6.71 19.40 16.86
N GLU A 185 -6.18 18.20 16.71
CA GLU A 185 -5.81 17.34 17.83
C GLU A 185 -4.64 16.43 17.48
N VAL A 186 -3.79 16.14 18.46
CA VAL A 186 -2.76 15.11 18.35
C VAL A 186 -3.09 13.99 19.35
N ARG A 187 -3.24 12.76 18.86
CA ARG A 187 -3.59 11.59 19.67
C ARG A 187 -2.52 10.50 19.55
N THR A 188 -2.28 9.78 20.63
CA THR A 188 -1.48 8.55 20.60
C THR A 188 -2.38 7.35 20.33
N GLN A 189 -2.13 6.64 19.24
CA GLN A 189 -2.80 5.40 18.92
C GLN A 189 -2.00 4.22 19.47
N LEU A 190 -2.22 3.89 20.74
CA LEU A 190 -1.44 2.86 21.46
C LEU A 190 -1.37 1.50 20.74
N ALA A 191 -2.39 1.15 19.94
CA ALA A 191 -2.38 -0.07 19.14
C ALA A 191 -1.29 -0.05 18.06
N CYS A 192 -1.12 1.09 17.38
CA CYS A 192 -0.11 1.32 16.34
C CYS A 192 1.30 1.58 16.90
N CYS A 193 1.42 1.86 18.19
CA CYS A 193 2.72 2.10 18.80
C CYS A 193 3.45 0.79 19.07
N GLY A 194 4.76 0.78 18.83
CA GLY A 194 5.63 -0.31 19.23
C GLY A 194 5.76 -0.39 20.75
N GLY A 195 6.34 -1.48 21.22
CA GLY A 195 6.74 -1.64 22.62
C GLY A 195 7.73 -2.77 22.81
N LYS A 196 7.99 -3.12 24.07
CA LYS A 196 9.06 -4.05 24.46
C LYS A 196 8.92 -5.44 23.84
N ALA A 197 7.69 -5.87 23.57
CA ALA A 197 7.45 -7.18 22.96
C ALA A 197 7.74 -7.22 21.45
N GLY A 198 7.91 -6.06 20.79
CA GLY A 198 8.32 -6.00 19.39
C GLY A 198 7.29 -6.55 18.39
N PHE A 199 6.02 -6.68 18.78
CA PHE A 199 4.98 -7.14 17.86
C PHE A 199 4.71 -6.10 16.78
N ALA A 200 4.62 -6.56 15.52
CA ALA A 200 4.04 -5.74 14.47
C ALA A 200 2.55 -5.55 14.72
N HIS A 201 2.02 -4.39 14.30
CA HIS A 201 0.61 -4.09 14.34
C HIS A 201 0.07 -3.77 12.94
N PHE A 202 -1.11 -4.30 12.64
CA PHE A 202 -1.85 -4.04 11.42
C PHE A 202 -3.27 -3.60 11.75
N ASP A 203 -3.77 -2.55 11.11
CA ASP A 203 -5.19 -2.24 11.15
C ASP A 203 -5.84 -2.90 9.93
N LEU A 204 -6.50 -4.04 10.12
CA LEU A 204 -7.19 -4.72 9.03
C LEU A 204 -8.41 -3.91 8.61
N SER A 205 -8.89 -4.05 7.38
CA SER A 205 -10.28 -3.63 7.16
C SER A 205 -11.22 -4.47 8.02
N PHE A 206 -12.37 -3.90 8.40
CA PHE A 206 -13.42 -4.65 9.09
C PHE A 206 -13.73 -5.99 8.40
N TRP A 207 -13.80 -5.96 7.07
CA TRP A 207 -14.14 -7.12 6.25
C TRP A 207 -13.03 -8.17 6.17
N ALA A 208 -11.76 -7.78 6.28
CA ALA A 208 -10.65 -8.73 6.43
C ALA A 208 -10.61 -9.31 7.85
N PHE A 209 -10.81 -8.46 8.86
CA PHE A 209 -10.84 -8.87 10.26
C PHE A 209 -11.95 -9.90 10.52
N GLU A 210 -13.16 -9.63 10.04
CA GLU A 210 -14.32 -10.49 10.31
C GLU A 210 -14.17 -11.89 9.72
N LYS A 211 -13.37 -12.07 8.66
CA LYS A 211 -13.02 -13.40 8.14
C LYS A 211 -12.24 -14.23 9.15
N LEU A 212 -11.41 -13.61 9.98
CA LEU A 212 -10.54 -14.31 10.93
C LEU A 212 -11.17 -14.45 12.34
N ALA A 213 -11.84 -13.41 12.82
CA ALA A 213 -12.48 -13.40 14.15
C ALA A 213 -13.67 -12.43 14.17
N HIS A 214 -14.60 -12.59 15.11
CA HIS A 214 -15.75 -11.69 15.19
C HIS A 214 -15.31 -10.24 15.51
N PRO A 215 -15.81 -9.19 14.81
CA PRO A 215 -15.40 -7.79 15.00
C PRO A 215 -15.58 -7.26 16.42
N LEU A 216 -16.57 -7.77 17.18
CA LEU A 216 -16.70 -7.45 18.61
C LEU A 216 -15.46 -7.82 19.45
N SER A 217 -14.53 -8.64 18.97
CA SER A 217 -13.23 -8.83 19.63
C SER A 217 -12.45 -7.51 19.75
N GLY A 218 -12.60 -6.61 18.77
CA GLY A 218 -11.91 -5.31 18.67
C GLY A 218 -10.41 -5.41 18.37
N ARG A 219 -9.75 -6.46 18.87
CA ARG A 219 -8.33 -6.77 18.67
C ARG A 219 -8.12 -8.27 18.56
N MET A 220 -7.03 -8.70 17.94
CA MET A 220 -6.61 -10.10 17.93
C MET A 220 -5.09 -10.21 17.87
N MET A 221 -4.53 -11.31 18.37
CA MET A 221 -3.20 -11.73 17.94
C MET A 221 -3.31 -12.35 16.55
N LEU A 222 -2.28 -12.19 15.75
CA LEU A 222 -2.21 -12.76 14.41
C LEU A 222 -0.83 -13.34 14.14
N GLU A 223 -0.79 -14.23 13.17
CA GLU A 223 0.43 -14.65 12.52
C GLU A 223 0.44 -14.06 11.11
N TYR A 224 1.58 -13.51 10.67
CA TYR A 224 1.71 -12.92 9.33
C TYR A 224 3.02 -13.26 8.65
N ARG A 225 3.00 -13.21 7.30
CA ARG A 225 4.19 -13.29 6.45
C ARG A 225 4.01 -12.46 5.16
N PRO A 226 5.07 -11.86 4.61
CA PRO A 226 5.01 -11.18 3.33
C PRO A 226 4.75 -12.18 2.22
N VAL A 227 3.89 -11.79 1.29
CA VAL A 227 3.56 -12.58 0.09
C VAL A 227 3.60 -11.70 -1.14
N ASP A 228 3.84 -12.32 -2.29
CA ASP A 228 3.62 -11.65 -3.55
C ASP A 228 2.12 -11.36 -3.73
N CYS A 229 1.81 -10.13 -4.12
CA CYS A 229 0.42 -9.66 -4.19
C CYS A 229 -0.42 -10.32 -5.29
N GLU A 230 0.22 -10.91 -6.30
CA GLU A 230 -0.46 -11.47 -7.48
C GLU A 230 -0.61 -12.98 -7.35
N THR A 231 0.43 -13.66 -6.88
CA THR A 231 0.50 -15.12 -6.74
C THR A 231 0.11 -15.62 -5.36
N GLY A 232 0.26 -14.79 -4.32
CA GLY A 232 0.09 -15.19 -2.92
C GLY A 232 1.27 -16.00 -2.36
N GLU A 233 2.31 -16.23 -3.15
CA GLU A 233 3.48 -17.01 -2.73
C GLU A 233 4.29 -16.26 -1.66
N PRO A 234 4.81 -16.95 -0.63
CA PRO A 234 5.66 -16.34 0.38
C PRO A 234 6.90 -15.67 -0.21
N LEU A 235 7.22 -14.48 0.29
CA LEU A 235 8.46 -13.78 -0.06
C LEU A 235 9.56 -14.11 0.95
N ASN A 236 10.82 -14.17 0.51
CA ASN A 236 11.92 -14.63 1.38
C ASN A 236 12.47 -13.54 2.33
N THR A 237 11.97 -12.31 2.29
CA THR A 237 12.50 -11.18 3.07
C THR A 237 11.42 -10.48 3.89
N PHE A 238 11.67 -10.36 5.20
CA PHE A 238 10.85 -9.52 6.10
C PHE A 238 11.44 -8.12 6.26
N VAL A 239 12.74 -8.02 6.56
CA VAL A 239 13.46 -6.75 6.75
C VAL A 239 14.81 -6.85 6.01
N PRO A 240 15.11 -5.95 5.06
CA PRO A 240 14.20 -4.97 4.49
C PRO A 240 13.01 -5.66 3.83
N GLY A 241 11.81 -5.11 3.97
CA GLY A 241 10.64 -5.62 3.29
C GLY A 241 10.75 -5.44 1.76
N TYR A 242 10.11 -6.32 1.00
CA TYR A 242 10.20 -6.29 -0.45
C TYR A 242 9.60 -5.02 -1.06
N ILE A 243 10.35 -4.34 -1.91
CA ILE A 243 9.82 -3.31 -2.81
C ILE A 243 10.11 -3.71 -4.25
N SER A 244 9.21 -3.36 -5.15
CA SER A 244 9.45 -3.49 -6.57
C SER A 244 10.46 -2.43 -7.01
N LYS A 245 11.67 -2.86 -7.33
CA LYS A 245 12.80 -1.99 -7.69
C LYS A 245 12.84 -1.62 -9.17
N ASP A 246 12.15 -2.38 -10.02
CA ASP A 246 12.24 -2.21 -11.48
C ASP A 246 10.91 -1.77 -12.10
N VAL A 247 9.80 -2.01 -11.41
CA VAL A 247 8.46 -1.64 -11.89
C VAL A 247 7.75 -0.84 -10.82
N ILE A 248 7.49 0.44 -11.08
CA ILE A 248 6.71 1.30 -10.16
C ILE A 248 5.22 1.06 -10.39
N TYR A 249 4.83 1.02 -11.67
CA TYR A 249 3.45 0.84 -12.10
C TYR A 249 3.38 -0.07 -13.32
N SER A 250 2.56 -1.11 -13.24
CA SER A 250 2.11 -1.93 -14.37
C SER A 250 0.88 -2.70 -13.91
N ASN A 251 -0.27 -2.45 -14.54
CA ASN A 251 -1.57 -2.96 -14.07
C ASN A 251 -1.90 -2.54 -12.62
N GLY A 252 -1.48 -1.34 -12.21
CA GLY A 252 -1.54 -0.85 -10.84
C GLY A 252 -0.16 -0.59 -10.24
N THR A 253 -0.14 0.11 -9.10
CA THR A 253 1.08 0.39 -8.36
C THR A 253 1.62 -0.87 -7.68
N LYS A 254 2.93 -1.11 -7.80
CA LYS A 254 3.60 -2.30 -7.26
C LYS A 254 4.01 -2.11 -5.80
N ALA A 255 4.37 -3.21 -5.15
CA ALA A 255 4.83 -3.24 -3.77
C ALA A 255 5.95 -2.21 -3.53
N GLY A 256 5.89 -1.47 -2.43
CA GLY A 256 6.81 -0.37 -2.13
C GLY A 256 6.28 1.01 -2.44
N TRP A 257 5.39 1.14 -3.43
CA TRP A 257 5.09 2.42 -4.04
C TRP A 257 3.72 2.96 -3.68
N ASN A 258 3.66 4.27 -3.54
CA ASN A 258 2.48 5.06 -3.28
C ASN A 258 2.00 5.71 -4.60
N TRP A 259 0.77 6.18 -4.65
CA TRP A 259 0.22 6.92 -5.81
C TRP A 259 -0.50 8.17 -5.34
N PHE A 260 -0.07 9.35 -5.78
CA PHE A 260 -0.62 10.64 -5.33
C PHE A 260 -0.74 11.67 -6.46
N PRO A 261 -1.93 11.81 -7.05
CA PRO A 261 -2.26 12.99 -7.86
C PRO A 261 -2.60 14.20 -6.99
N TYR A 262 -2.11 15.38 -7.38
CA TYR A 262 -2.39 16.66 -6.73
C TYR A 262 -2.71 17.74 -7.78
N PHE A 263 -3.52 18.73 -7.38
CA PHE A 263 -4.19 19.68 -8.29
C PHE A 263 -4.79 18.98 -9.53
N ALA A 264 -5.46 17.86 -9.28
CA ALA A 264 -6.10 17.06 -10.32
C ALA A 264 -7.61 17.30 -10.31
N ALA A 265 -8.16 17.70 -11.46
CA ALA A 265 -9.60 17.80 -11.67
C ALA A 265 -10.26 16.41 -11.81
N TYR A 266 -9.48 15.42 -12.24
CA TYR A 266 -9.93 14.05 -12.42
C TYR A 266 -8.80 13.07 -12.12
N LYS A 267 -9.13 11.95 -11.49
CA LYS A 267 -8.18 10.87 -11.22
C LYS A 267 -8.86 9.51 -11.14
N ARG A 268 -8.33 8.57 -11.91
CA ARG A 268 -8.72 7.15 -11.88
C ARG A 268 -7.48 6.28 -11.78
N TYR A 269 -7.45 5.45 -10.78
CA TYR A 269 -6.43 4.48 -10.48
C TYR A 269 -6.75 3.15 -11.20
N ALA A 270 -5.73 2.54 -11.80
CA ALA A 270 -5.76 1.19 -12.37
C ALA A 270 -7.05 0.81 -13.13
N VAL A 271 -7.48 1.63 -14.09
CA VAL A 271 -8.64 1.33 -14.93
C VAL A 271 -8.31 0.23 -15.94
N PRO A 272 -8.99 -0.93 -15.93
CA PRO A 272 -8.65 -2.10 -16.74
C PRO A 272 -8.88 -1.88 -18.25
N GLY A 273 -8.14 -2.59 -19.08
CA GLY A 273 -8.40 -2.69 -20.53
C GLY A 273 -7.97 -1.49 -21.39
N ILE A 274 -7.25 -0.51 -20.83
CA ILE A 274 -6.94 0.76 -21.54
C ILE A 274 -5.59 0.70 -22.28
N THR A 275 -4.62 -0.06 -21.78
CA THR A 275 -3.28 -0.13 -22.40
C THR A 275 -3.32 -0.92 -23.72
N PRO A 276 -2.26 -0.84 -24.57
CA PRO A 276 -2.16 -1.66 -25.77
C PRO A 276 -2.28 -3.17 -25.48
N GLY A 277 -1.71 -3.62 -24.36
CA GLY A 277 -1.81 -5.01 -23.88
C GLY A 277 -3.10 -5.34 -23.13
N LYS A 278 -4.12 -4.46 -23.16
CA LYS A 278 -5.39 -4.60 -22.43
C LYS A 278 -5.24 -4.76 -20.90
N THR A 279 -4.12 -4.29 -20.35
CA THR A 279 -3.91 -4.17 -18.90
C THR A 279 -4.44 -2.83 -18.38
N ALA A 280 -4.40 -2.64 -17.06
CA ALA A 280 -4.90 -1.44 -16.43
C ALA A 280 -3.95 -0.23 -16.54
N ALA A 281 -4.53 0.96 -16.71
CA ALA A 281 -3.84 2.24 -16.72
C ALA A 281 -4.41 3.20 -15.67
N THR A 282 -3.59 4.08 -15.10
CA THR A 282 -4.10 5.18 -14.28
C THR A 282 -4.23 6.41 -15.16
N CYS A 283 -5.35 7.13 -15.05
CA CYS A 283 -5.64 8.29 -15.88
C CYS A 283 -5.96 9.48 -14.99
N VAL A 284 -5.37 10.63 -15.31
CA VAL A 284 -5.50 11.87 -14.54
C VAL A 284 -5.75 13.04 -15.47
N ASP A 285 -6.40 14.08 -14.93
CA ASP A 285 -6.46 15.40 -15.54
C ASP A 285 -5.87 16.42 -14.57
N LEU A 286 -4.67 16.90 -14.87
CA LEU A 286 -3.89 17.78 -14.01
C LEU A 286 -4.10 19.24 -14.41
N ALA A 287 -4.46 20.08 -13.45
CA ALA A 287 -4.45 21.53 -13.65
C ALA A 287 -3.02 22.06 -13.88
N GLU A 288 -2.87 23.36 -14.09
CA GLU A 288 -1.55 24.01 -14.08
C GLU A 288 -0.84 23.72 -12.74
N ASP A 289 0.45 23.39 -12.82
CA ASP A 289 1.31 22.95 -11.70
C ASP A 289 0.84 21.68 -10.97
N GLY A 290 -0.21 21.02 -11.46
CA GLY A 290 -0.65 19.72 -10.97
C GLY A 290 0.30 18.60 -11.34
N GLY A 291 0.27 17.52 -10.57
CA GLY A 291 1.19 16.40 -10.76
C GLY A 291 0.62 15.06 -10.36
N LEU A 292 1.26 14.00 -10.87
CA LEU A 292 1.08 12.62 -10.46
C LEU A 292 2.39 12.11 -9.86
N SER A 293 2.35 11.71 -8.60
CA SER A 293 3.54 11.32 -7.83
C SER A 293 3.53 9.84 -7.49
N PHE A 294 4.71 9.22 -7.53
CA PHE A 294 4.97 7.91 -6.97
C PHE A 294 6.15 8.01 -6.02
N HIS A 295 6.04 7.48 -4.81
CA HIS A 295 7.16 7.44 -3.88
C HIS A 295 7.18 6.18 -3.03
N VAL A 296 8.33 5.88 -2.45
CA VAL A 296 8.52 4.81 -1.46
C VAL A 296 8.72 5.45 -0.09
N LYS A 297 7.83 5.16 0.87
CA LYS A 297 7.95 5.65 2.26
C LYS A 297 9.31 5.27 2.85
N GLN A 298 10.07 6.24 3.34
CA GLN A 298 11.40 6.02 3.90
C GLN A 298 12.34 5.26 2.95
N GLY A 299 12.15 5.41 1.64
CA GLY A 299 12.93 4.70 0.62
C GLY A 299 14.43 5.01 0.64
N HIS A 300 14.88 6.04 1.35
CA HIS A 300 16.30 6.34 1.49
C HIS A 300 17.04 5.36 2.43
N LEU A 301 16.32 4.60 3.25
CA LEU A 301 16.90 3.62 4.18
C LEU A 301 17.55 2.44 3.42
N PRO A 302 18.66 1.87 3.93
CA PRO A 302 19.33 0.73 3.32
C PRO A 302 18.36 -0.42 2.99
N GLY A 303 18.49 -0.97 1.77
CA GLY A 303 17.61 -2.03 1.27
C GLY A 303 16.36 -1.53 0.52
N TYR A 304 15.86 -0.32 0.85
CA TYR A 304 14.64 0.25 0.28
C TYR A 304 14.86 1.29 -0.83
N GLN A 305 16.10 1.50 -1.25
CA GLN A 305 16.53 2.56 -2.17
C GLN A 305 16.14 2.23 -3.62
N PRO A 306 15.02 2.79 -4.15
CA PRO A 306 14.50 2.35 -5.43
C PRO A 306 15.34 2.87 -6.60
N PHE A 307 16.03 4.01 -6.45
CA PHE A 307 16.82 4.59 -7.54
C PHE A 307 18.31 4.22 -7.50
N ALA A 308 18.78 3.50 -6.48
CA ALA A 308 20.17 3.07 -6.37
C ALA A 308 20.55 2.16 -7.55
N GLY A 309 21.46 2.59 -8.43
CA GLY A 309 21.89 1.80 -9.61
C GLY A 309 20.95 1.87 -10.82
N VAL A 310 19.98 2.79 -10.82
CA VAL A 310 19.12 3.04 -11.99
C VAL A 310 19.89 3.83 -13.04
N THR A 311 19.76 3.46 -14.31
CA THR A 311 20.40 4.11 -15.46
C THR A 311 19.40 4.91 -16.30
N ALA A 312 18.13 4.50 -16.33
CA ALA A 312 17.07 5.21 -17.04
C ALA A 312 15.69 4.96 -16.42
N ILE A 313 14.74 5.84 -16.75
CA ILE A 313 13.32 5.70 -16.43
C ILE A 313 12.56 5.46 -17.73
N GLN A 314 11.71 4.44 -17.74
CA GLN A 314 10.83 4.15 -18.88
C GLN A 314 9.37 4.40 -18.52
N LEU A 315 8.65 5.10 -19.40
CA LEU A 315 7.26 5.47 -19.24
C LEU A 315 6.47 5.07 -20.50
N THR A 316 5.24 4.63 -20.32
CA THR A 316 4.26 4.48 -21.39
C THR A 316 3.06 5.38 -21.11
N LEU A 317 2.87 6.41 -21.94
CA LEU A 317 1.84 7.45 -21.76
C LEU A 317 0.95 7.60 -23.00
N LYS A 318 -0.29 8.00 -22.76
CA LYS A 318 -1.25 8.37 -23.81
C LYS A 318 -1.96 9.67 -23.42
N SER A 319 -2.06 10.61 -24.34
CA SER A 319 -2.92 11.78 -24.16
C SER A 319 -4.40 11.37 -24.21
N ASN A 320 -5.18 11.87 -23.25
CA ASN A 320 -6.64 11.84 -23.23
C ASN A 320 -7.25 13.23 -23.46
N SER A 321 -6.43 14.22 -23.81
CA SER A 321 -6.89 15.57 -24.00
C SER A 321 -7.78 15.71 -25.23
N LYS A 322 -8.73 16.63 -25.13
CA LYS A 322 -9.52 17.10 -26.27
C LYS A 322 -8.79 18.21 -27.04
N PHE A 323 -7.78 18.84 -26.43
CA PHE A 323 -7.03 19.96 -26.99
C PHE A 323 -5.94 19.46 -27.95
N ASN A 324 -5.74 20.18 -29.06
CA ASN A 324 -4.69 19.90 -30.04
C ASN A 324 -3.71 21.09 -30.17
N THR A 325 -3.45 21.78 -29.06
CA THR A 325 -2.60 22.99 -28.98
C THR A 325 -1.35 22.70 -28.13
N PRO A 326 -0.25 22.17 -28.71
CA PRO A 326 0.94 21.74 -27.96
C PRO A 326 1.59 22.84 -27.11
N ASP A 327 1.45 24.11 -27.51
CA ASP A 327 2.01 25.22 -26.75
C ASP A 327 1.25 25.49 -25.45
N LYS A 328 -0.03 25.09 -25.40
CA LYS A 328 -0.96 25.39 -24.31
C LYS A 328 -1.27 24.19 -23.41
N THR A 329 -1.13 22.95 -23.90
CA THR A 329 -1.31 21.72 -23.11
C THR A 329 -0.08 20.81 -23.22
N ALA A 330 0.32 20.17 -22.12
CA ALA A 330 1.38 19.17 -22.11
C ALA A 330 0.93 17.83 -22.76
N THR A 331 -0.35 17.67 -23.07
CA THR A 331 -0.91 16.41 -23.57
C THR A 331 -1.73 16.64 -24.85
N PRO A 332 -1.17 17.16 -25.95
CA PRO A 332 -1.95 17.37 -27.17
C PRO A 332 -2.56 16.07 -27.70
N LYS A 333 -3.80 16.14 -28.22
CA LYS A 333 -4.55 14.99 -28.73
C LYS A 333 -3.76 14.24 -29.79
N ASN A 334 -3.61 12.91 -29.62
CA ASN A 334 -2.90 12.01 -30.54
C ASN A 334 -1.42 12.37 -30.80
N LYS A 335 -0.80 13.13 -29.90
CA LYS A 335 0.60 13.53 -29.97
C LYS A 335 1.37 13.03 -28.73
N PRO A 336 2.71 12.98 -28.79
CA PRO A 336 3.51 12.66 -27.62
C PRO A 336 3.19 13.59 -26.45
N VAL A 337 3.12 13.01 -25.26
CA VAL A 337 2.95 13.74 -23.99
C VAL A 337 4.28 14.40 -23.61
N ASP A 338 4.24 15.66 -23.17
CA ASP A 338 5.39 16.47 -22.76
C ASP A 338 5.25 16.99 -21.31
N LEU A 339 5.23 16.04 -20.37
CA LEU A 339 5.20 16.32 -18.94
C LEU A 339 6.61 16.60 -18.41
N LYS A 340 6.69 17.45 -17.40
CA LYS A 340 7.91 17.64 -16.61
C LYS A 340 8.08 16.46 -15.66
N VAL A 341 9.27 15.88 -15.60
CA VAL A 341 9.61 14.77 -14.72
C VAL A 341 10.63 15.23 -13.71
N PHE A 342 10.36 14.98 -12.43
CA PHE A 342 11.27 15.31 -11.33
C PHE A 342 11.57 14.09 -10.49
N LEU A 343 12.81 14.04 -10.00
CA LEU A 343 13.25 13.07 -9.00
C LEU A 343 13.68 13.80 -7.73
N HIS A 344 13.28 13.26 -6.59
CA HIS A 344 13.62 13.83 -5.29
C HIS A 344 13.55 12.80 -4.16
N ASN A 345 14.09 13.21 -3.02
CA ASN A 345 13.85 12.55 -1.75
C ASN A 345 12.64 13.20 -1.07
N PHE A 346 11.59 12.39 -0.87
CA PHE A 346 10.33 12.85 -0.30
C PHE A 346 10.45 13.29 1.16
N GLU A 347 11.27 12.62 1.97
CA GLU A 347 11.40 12.96 3.39
C GLU A 347 12.28 14.19 3.60
N THR A 348 13.43 14.29 2.93
CA THR A 348 14.37 15.41 3.08
C THR A 348 14.04 16.61 2.20
N LYS A 349 13.07 16.51 1.30
CA LYS A 349 12.66 17.56 0.35
C LYS A 349 13.81 18.09 -0.51
N LYS A 350 14.77 17.23 -0.87
CA LYS A 350 15.89 17.59 -1.74
C LYS A 350 15.69 17.01 -3.14
N PHE A 351 15.92 17.82 -4.16
CA PHE A 351 15.57 17.55 -5.57
C PHE A 351 16.82 17.42 -6.42
N CYS A 352 16.81 16.64 -7.50
CA CYS A 352 17.93 16.71 -8.44
C CYS A 352 18.06 18.11 -9.08
N ASN A 353 19.26 18.45 -9.54
CA ASN A 353 19.59 19.79 -10.03
C ASN A 353 18.97 20.13 -11.39
N SER A 354 18.37 19.15 -12.06
CA SER A 354 17.67 19.30 -13.32
C SER A 354 16.40 18.46 -13.35
N ASP A 355 15.45 18.91 -14.14
CA ASP A 355 14.28 18.13 -14.54
C ASP A 355 14.42 17.64 -15.98
N ALA A 356 13.57 16.69 -16.36
CA ALA A 356 13.48 16.19 -17.73
C ALA A 356 12.07 16.43 -18.29
N ARG A 357 11.94 16.49 -19.61
CA ARG A 357 10.67 16.66 -20.32
C ARG A 357 10.39 15.44 -21.15
N THR A 358 9.27 14.74 -20.92
CA THR A 358 8.99 13.48 -21.63
C THR A 358 9.05 13.64 -23.15
N GLY A 359 8.61 14.78 -23.71
CA GLY A 359 8.61 15.02 -25.15
C GLY A 359 9.99 14.95 -25.82
N GLN A 360 11.07 15.20 -25.06
CA GLN A 360 12.46 15.13 -25.54
C GLN A 360 12.99 13.69 -25.65
N TYR A 361 12.33 12.73 -25.00
CA TYR A 361 12.82 11.37 -24.80
C TYR A 361 11.86 10.31 -25.34
N MET A 362 11.02 10.65 -26.32
CA MET A 362 10.14 9.70 -26.97
C MET A 362 10.96 8.70 -27.78
N THR A 363 10.85 7.41 -27.44
CA THR A 363 11.62 6.35 -28.09
C THR A 363 10.80 5.52 -29.07
N LYS A 364 9.49 5.40 -28.84
CA LYS A 364 8.64 4.54 -29.68
C LYS A 364 7.19 5.02 -29.68
N ARG A 365 6.55 4.97 -30.86
CA ARG A 365 5.10 5.05 -30.99
C ARG A 365 4.51 3.64 -30.88
N LEU A 366 3.49 3.49 -30.05
CA LEU A 366 2.74 2.25 -29.85
C LEU A 366 1.36 2.38 -30.52
N SER A 367 0.56 1.31 -30.49
CA SER A 367 -0.82 1.33 -31.01
C SER A 367 -1.73 2.25 -30.18
N ASP A 368 -2.88 2.61 -30.74
CA ASP A 368 -3.97 3.32 -30.06
C ASP A 368 -3.59 4.66 -29.40
N GLY A 369 -2.57 5.34 -29.93
CA GLY A 369 -2.13 6.66 -29.46
C GLY A 369 -1.24 6.62 -28.22
N TRP A 370 -0.70 5.46 -27.87
CA TRP A 370 0.29 5.30 -26.81
C TRP A 370 1.71 5.60 -27.31
N PHE A 371 2.55 6.12 -26.43
CA PHE A 371 3.95 6.43 -26.69
C PHE A 371 4.81 5.91 -25.54
N GLN A 372 6.00 5.42 -25.88
CA GLN A 372 7.03 5.03 -24.92
C GLN A 372 8.11 6.11 -24.86
N PHE A 373 8.58 6.38 -23.66
CA PHE A 373 9.62 7.35 -23.35
C PHE A 373 10.71 6.68 -22.53
N THR A 374 11.97 7.01 -22.78
CA THR A 374 13.11 6.51 -21.98
C THR A 374 14.03 7.65 -21.64
N ILE A 375 14.02 8.07 -20.38
CA ILE A 375 14.78 9.22 -19.87
C ILE A 375 16.04 8.71 -19.16
N PRO A 376 17.25 9.03 -19.63
CA PRO A 376 18.47 8.63 -18.93
C PRO A 376 18.58 9.38 -17.60
N ILE A 377 19.08 8.71 -16.56
CA ILE A 377 19.25 9.32 -15.24
C ILE A 377 20.21 10.52 -15.27
N SER A 378 21.15 10.56 -16.20
CA SER A 378 22.03 11.71 -16.42
C SER A 378 21.29 13.01 -16.74
N ALA A 379 20.04 12.96 -17.23
CA ALA A 379 19.23 14.13 -17.51
C ALA A 379 18.85 14.93 -16.25
N PHE A 380 18.85 14.30 -15.07
CA PHE A 380 18.37 14.92 -13.83
C PHE A 380 19.47 15.57 -12.98
N LYS A 381 20.75 15.23 -13.19
CA LYS A 381 21.89 15.75 -12.39
C LYS A 381 21.68 15.55 -10.87
N CYS A 382 21.65 14.29 -10.46
CA CYS A 382 21.41 13.85 -9.08
C CYS A 382 22.73 13.53 -8.34
N ASP A 383 23.55 14.55 -8.10
CA ASP A 383 24.98 14.41 -7.78
C ASP A 383 25.42 15.08 -6.47
N TYR A 384 24.48 15.36 -5.55
CA TYR A 384 24.78 16.01 -4.27
C TYR A 384 23.97 15.42 -3.11
N GLU A 385 24.38 15.73 -1.88
CA GLU A 385 23.82 15.13 -0.67
C GLU A 385 22.31 15.36 -0.50
N GLY A 386 21.60 14.25 -0.31
CA GLY A 386 20.15 14.08 -0.18
C GLY A 386 19.39 14.14 -1.51
N ALA A 387 20.10 14.32 -2.63
CA ALA A 387 19.60 14.05 -3.97
C ALA A 387 20.52 13.06 -4.73
N MET A 388 21.39 12.31 -4.04
CA MET A 388 22.13 11.21 -4.67
C MET A 388 21.15 10.09 -5.04
N LEU A 389 21.43 9.33 -6.10
CA LEU A 389 20.50 8.30 -6.60
C LEU A 389 20.05 7.28 -5.55
N TYR A 390 20.92 6.86 -4.64
CA TYR A 390 20.53 5.94 -3.57
C TYR A 390 19.68 6.59 -2.47
N GLN A 391 19.54 7.91 -2.46
CA GLN A 391 18.70 8.66 -1.52
C GLN A 391 17.37 9.08 -2.15
N LEU A 392 17.24 9.07 -3.48
CA LEU A 392 15.98 9.38 -4.14
C LEU A 392 14.97 8.28 -3.88
N ASN A 393 13.71 8.68 -3.73
CA ASN A 393 12.62 7.74 -3.52
C ASN A 393 11.27 8.23 -4.04
N ARG A 394 11.25 9.33 -4.80
CA ARG A 394 10.05 9.88 -5.41
C ARG A 394 10.30 10.31 -6.84
N ILE A 395 9.31 10.05 -7.69
CA ILE A 395 9.19 10.54 -9.06
C ILE A 395 7.85 11.23 -9.25
N ASP A 396 7.87 12.42 -9.86
CA ASP A 396 6.68 13.20 -10.19
C ASP A 396 6.56 13.42 -11.70
N LEU A 397 5.34 13.32 -12.23
CA LEU A 397 4.96 13.76 -13.57
C LEU A 397 4.10 15.02 -13.43
N GLN A 398 4.58 16.17 -13.87
CA GLN A 398 3.93 17.46 -13.65
C GLN A 398 3.49 18.14 -14.95
N ASN A 399 2.33 18.78 -14.88
CA ASN A 399 1.88 19.73 -15.89
C ASN A 399 2.50 21.10 -15.62
N THR A 400 3.09 21.71 -16.64
CA THR A 400 3.67 23.06 -16.54
C THR A 400 3.06 24.00 -17.57
N LYS A 401 1.90 23.64 -18.09
CA LYS A 401 1.21 24.38 -19.14
C LYS A 401 -0.12 24.87 -18.58
N VAL A 402 -0.56 26.03 -19.08
CA VAL A 402 -1.77 26.71 -18.62
C VAL A 402 -3.05 25.90 -18.82
N GLN A 403 -3.11 25.05 -19.85
CA GLN A 403 -4.22 24.12 -19.99
C GLN A 403 -3.96 22.83 -19.23
N HIS A 404 -5.08 22.24 -18.81
CA HIS A 404 -5.14 20.92 -18.25
C HIS A 404 -4.37 19.88 -19.08
N ALA A 405 -3.67 18.99 -18.36
CA ALA A 405 -2.95 17.86 -18.91
C ALA A 405 -3.69 16.56 -18.58
N ALA A 406 -4.50 16.10 -19.54
CA ALA A 406 -5.23 14.85 -19.44
C ALA A 406 -4.45 13.71 -20.10
N PHE A 407 -4.05 12.70 -19.32
CA PHE A 407 -3.31 11.54 -19.83
C PHE A 407 -3.60 10.25 -19.05
N CYS A 408 -3.24 9.12 -19.65
CA CYS A 408 -3.11 7.83 -18.97
C CYS A 408 -1.65 7.37 -18.92
N LEU A 409 -1.27 6.77 -17.80
CA LEU A 409 -0.03 6.05 -17.57
C LEU A 409 -0.32 4.54 -17.59
N GLY A 410 0.31 3.83 -18.51
CA GLY A 410 0.21 2.38 -18.64
C GLY A 410 1.31 1.64 -17.90
N GLU A 411 2.55 2.13 -18.02
CA GLU A 411 3.72 1.55 -17.36
C GLU A 411 4.70 2.62 -16.92
N LEU A 412 5.33 2.40 -15.77
CA LEU A 412 6.47 3.17 -15.26
C LEU A 412 7.50 2.21 -14.67
N ARG A 413 8.69 2.19 -15.25
CA ARG A 413 9.78 1.26 -14.91
C ARG A 413 11.09 2.01 -14.64
N LEU A 414 11.89 1.42 -13.77
CA LEU A 414 13.28 1.82 -13.50
C LEU A 414 14.19 0.81 -14.19
N LEU A 415 15.01 1.29 -15.11
CA LEU A 415 15.96 0.47 -15.86
C LEU A 415 17.32 0.49 -15.17
N ARG A 416 18.01 -0.64 -15.18
CA ARG A 416 19.32 -0.85 -14.56
C ARG A 416 20.28 -1.41 -15.60
N ALA A 417 21.58 -1.20 -15.36
CA ALA A 417 22.63 -1.79 -16.18
C ALA A 417 22.67 -3.31 -16.04
#